data_AF-A0A2V8FNR2-F1
#
_entry.id   AF-A0A2V8FNR2-F1
#
_cell.length_a   1.000
_cell.length_b   1.000
_cell.length_c   1.000
_cell.angle_alpha   90.00
_cell.angle_beta   90.00
_cell.angle_gamma   90.00
#
_symmetry.space_group_name_H-M   'P 1'
#
loop_
_entity.id
_entity.type
_entity.pdbx_description
1 polymer ?
#
loop_
_entity_poly.entity_id
_entity_poly.type
_entity_poly.pdbx_seq_one_letter_code
_entity_poly.pdbx_strand_id
1 'polypeptide(L)'
;MLPAIVAVGSRTIDSQTRGSTDHSVTTAQYERWKKDLSNWGRWGKDDEIGTMNLITPAKRKQAAALVKEGVSVSLASDPDTE
;
A
#
# COMPACT_ATOMS: atom_id res chain seq x y z
N MET A 1 -25.86 11.05 59.42
CA MET A 1 -25.84 10.36 58.12
C MET A 1 -24.78 11.03 57.26
N LEU A 2 -23.57 10.46 57.17
CA LEU A 2 -22.48 10.97 56.32
C LEU A 2 -22.61 10.37 54.90
N PRO A 3 -22.31 11.11 53.81
CA PRO A 3 -22.22 10.52 52.48
C PRO A 3 -20.87 9.82 52.29
N ALA A 4 -20.91 8.59 51.78
CA ALA A 4 -19.73 7.83 51.39
C ALA A 4 -19.16 8.37 50.07
N ILE A 5 -17.88 8.76 50.08
CA ILE A 5 -17.12 9.14 48.88
C ILE A 5 -16.69 7.84 48.19
N VAL A 6 -17.22 7.59 47.00
CA VAL A 6 -16.74 6.51 46.11
C VAL A 6 -15.46 6.97 45.44
N ALA A 7 -14.33 6.36 45.80
CA ALA A 7 -13.06 6.57 45.12
C ALA A 7 -13.10 5.89 43.75
N VAL A 8 -13.21 6.68 42.68
CA VAL A 8 -12.96 6.20 41.30
C VAL A 8 -11.45 5.98 41.19
N GLY A 9 -11.04 4.71 41.26
CA GLY A 9 -9.67 4.29 41.03
C GLY A 9 -9.23 4.72 39.62
N SER A 10 -8.17 5.54 39.57
CA SER A 10 -7.51 5.94 38.33
C SER A 10 -7.00 4.68 37.62
N ARG A 11 -7.61 4.33 36.49
CA ARG A 11 -7.09 3.27 35.62
C ARG A 11 -5.90 3.86 34.88
N THR A 12 -4.70 3.49 35.31
CA THR A 12 -3.47 3.74 34.54
C THR A 12 -3.67 3.14 33.16
N ILE A 13 -3.73 3.99 32.13
CA ILE A 13 -3.62 3.52 30.75
C ILE A 13 -2.17 3.07 30.63
N ASP A 14 -1.94 1.76 30.73
CA ASP A 14 -0.67 1.18 30.33
C ASP A 14 -0.48 1.50 28.84
N SER A 15 0.39 2.46 28.58
CA SER A 15 0.89 2.77 27.25
C SER A 15 1.66 1.54 26.77
N GLN A 16 0.95 0.65 26.07
CA GLN A 16 1.57 -0.44 25.33
C GLN A 16 2.69 0.15 24.47
N THR A 17 3.93 -0.16 24.85
CA THR A 17 5.12 0.21 24.11
C THR A 17 5.02 -0.52 22.77
N ARG A 18 4.58 0.18 21.72
CA ARG A 18 4.72 -0.35 20.35
C ARG A 18 6.20 -0.56 20.13
N GLY A 19 6.65 -1.81 20.16
CA GLY A 19 8.01 -2.15 19.79
C GLY A 19 8.27 -1.58 18.40
N SER A 20 9.09 -0.54 18.33
CA SER A 20 9.56 0.01 17.07
C SER A 20 10.43 -1.05 16.40
N THR A 21 9.89 -1.74 15.40
CA THR A 21 10.72 -2.50 14.47
C THR A 21 11.60 -1.49 13.75
N ASP A 22 12.92 -1.60 13.97
CA ASP A 22 13.86 -0.78 13.21
C ASP A 22 13.78 -1.20 11.74
N HIS A 23 13.30 -0.29 10.89
CA HIS A 23 13.20 -0.46 9.44
C HIS A 23 14.43 0.10 8.72
N SER A 24 15.56 0.27 9.41
CA SER A 24 16.78 0.79 8.81
C SER A 24 17.32 -0.15 7.73
N VAL A 25 17.54 0.41 6.54
CA VAL A 25 18.13 -0.29 5.38
C VAL A 25 19.58 0.14 5.26
N THR A 26 20.50 -0.83 5.20
CA THR A 26 21.92 -0.55 4.97
C THR A 26 22.19 -0.20 3.50
N THR A 27 23.24 0.57 3.25
CA THR A 27 23.67 0.88 1.87
C THR A 27 23.93 -0.39 1.05
N ALA A 28 24.55 -1.41 1.65
CA ALA A 28 24.80 -2.67 0.97
C ALA A 28 23.51 -3.41 0.56
N GLN A 29 22.48 -3.39 1.41
CA GLN A 29 21.17 -3.95 1.07
C GLN A 29 20.50 -3.16 -0.06
N TYR A 30 20.54 -1.84 -0.01
CA TYR A 30 20.00 -0.98 -1.06
C TYR A 30 20.66 -1.23 -2.42
N GLU A 31 22.00 -1.29 -2.47
CA GLU A 31 22.73 -1.57 -3.71
C GLU A 31 22.42 -2.95 -4.27
N ARG A 32 22.27 -3.95 -3.40
CA ARG A 32 21.82 -5.27 -3.81
C ARG A 32 20.42 -5.23 -4.42
N TRP A 33 19.46 -4.57 -3.77
CA TRP A 33 18.07 -4.50 -4.27
C TRP A 33 17.94 -3.79 -5.61
N LYS A 34 18.74 -2.75 -5.86
CA LYS A 34 18.77 -2.09 -7.17
C LYS A 34 19.07 -3.07 -8.31
N LYS A 35 19.93 -4.07 -8.04
CA LYS A 35 20.26 -5.12 -9.00
C LYS A 35 19.20 -6.23 -9.04
N ASP A 36 18.83 -6.73 -7.87
CA ASP A 36 18.01 -7.95 -7.75
C ASP A 36 16.51 -7.69 -8.00
N LEU A 37 16.01 -6.51 -7.61
CA LEU A 37 14.58 -6.15 -7.66
C LEU A 37 14.30 -5.23 -8.86
N SER A 38 14.72 -5.68 -10.04
CA SER A 38 14.68 -4.91 -11.27
C SER A 38 13.91 -5.66 -12.37
N ASN A 39 13.13 -4.93 -13.17
CA ASN A 39 12.52 -5.47 -14.40
C ASN A 39 13.36 -5.15 -15.66
N TRP A 40 14.57 -4.59 -15.52
CA TRP A 40 15.39 -4.20 -16.66
C TRP A 40 15.69 -5.40 -17.58
N GLY A 41 15.48 -5.21 -18.88
CA GLY A 41 15.69 -6.24 -19.90
C GLY A 41 14.64 -7.35 -19.94
N ARG A 42 13.67 -7.38 -19.02
CA ARG A 42 12.63 -8.43 -18.94
C ARG A 42 11.82 -8.58 -20.25
N TRP A 43 11.61 -7.50 -20.98
CA TRP A 43 10.85 -7.46 -22.23
C TRP A 43 11.70 -7.13 -23.46
N GLY A 44 13.02 -7.16 -23.32
CA GLY A 44 13.97 -6.81 -24.38
C GLY A 44 14.75 -5.53 -24.07
N LYS A 45 15.89 -5.36 -24.73
CA LYS A 45 16.80 -4.23 -24.53
C LYS A 45 16.22 -2.89 -25.03
N ASP A 46 15.27 -2.96 -25.96
CA ASP A 46 14.65 -1.81 -26.61
C ASP A 46 13.21 -1.57 -26.10
N ASP A 47 12.81 -2.20 -24.99
CA ASP A 47 11.47 -2.01 -24.40
C ASP A 47 11.36 -0.64 -23.72
N GLU A 48 10.29 0.09 -24.05
CA GLU A 48 10.00 1.42 -23.52
C GLU A 48 8.71 1.48 -22.68
N ILE A 49 7.93 0.38 -22.61
CA ILE A 49 6.60 0.39 -21.96
C ILE A 49 6.56 -0.37 -20.63
N GLY A 50 7.60 -1.14 -20.30
CA GLY A 50 7.79 -1.72 -18.98
C GLY A 50 6.65 -2.61 -18.52
N THR A 51 6.18 -2.41 -17.28
CA THR A 51 5.11 -3.23 -16.68
C THR A 51 3.79 -3.21 -17.45
N MET A 52 3.58 -2.25 -18.36
CA MET A 52 2.42 -2.23 -19.24
C MET A 52 2.36 -3.46 -20.16
N ASN A 53 3.49 -4.11 -20.41
CA ASN A 53 3.56 -5.42 -21.08
C ASN A 53 2.76 -6.52 -20.36
N LEU A 54 2.45 -6.36 -19.07
CA LEU A 54 1.60 -7.30 -18.33
C LEU A 54 0.11 -7.18 -18.71
N ILE A 55 -0.30 -6.07 -19.33
CA ILE A 55 -1.66 -5.85 -19.81
C ILE A 55 -1.85 -6.54 -21.16
N THR A 56 -1.89 -7.87 -21.14
CA THR A 56 -2.05 -8.70 -22.34
C THR A 56 -3.49 -8.69 -22.88
N PRO A 57 -3.72 -9.08 -24.15
CA PRO A 57 -5.07 -9.29 -24.68
C PRO A 57 -5.90 -10.29 -23.87
N ALA A 58 -5.26 -11.35 -23.35
CA ALA A 58 -5.92 -12.33 -22.49
C ALA A 58 -6.36 -11.71 -21.15
N LYS A 59 -5.50 -10.89 -20.53
CA LYS A 59 -5.85 -10.17 -19.29
C LYS A 59 -6.96 -9.15 -19.51
N ARG A 60 -6.98 -8.45 -20.65
CA ARG A 60 -8.07 -7.55 -21.03
C ARG A 60 -9.41 -8.29 -21.15
N LYS A 61 -9.43 -9.46 -21.80
CA LYS A 61 -10.63 -10.32 -21.87
C LYS A 61 -11.10 -10.78 -20.49
N GLN A 62 -10.17 -11.21 -19.61
CA GLN A 62 -10.48 -11.59 -18.23
C GLN A 62 -11.10 -10.43 -17.45
N ALA A 63 -10.54 -9.22 -17.56
CA ALA A 63 -11.08 -8.04 -16.90
C ALA A 63 -12.49 -7.68 -17.41
N ALA A 64 -12.72 -7.72 -18.73
CA ALA A 64 -14.03 -7.45 -19.30
C ALA A 64 -15.11 -8.43 -18.80
N ALA A 65 -14.74 -9.70 -18.59
CA ALA A 65 -15.66 -10.72 -18.07
C ALA A 65 -16.08 -10.49 -16.60
N LEU A 66 -15.43 -9.57 -15.87
CA LEU A 66 -15.83 -9.22 -14.50
C LEU A 66 -17.06 -8.31 -14.45
N VAL A 67 -17.40 -7.63 -15.56
CA VAL A 67 -18.57 -6.75 -15.63
C VAL A 67 -19.85 -7.59 -15.60
N LYS A 68 -20.73 -7.32 -14.63
CA LYS A 68 -22.04 -7.98 -14.51
C LYS A 68 -23.21 -7.04 -14.82
N GLU A 69 -23.17 -5.83 -14.26
CA GLU A 69 -24.29 -4.87 -14.30
C GLU A 69 -24.04 -3.66 -15.19
N GLY A 70 -22.79 -3.45 -15.63
CA GLY A 70 -22.43 -2.32 -16.51
C GLY A 70 -22.40 -0.95 -15.82
N VAL A 71 -22.47 -0.89 -14.49
CA VAL A 71 -22.38 0.36 -13.74
C VAL A 71 -20.95 0.92 -13.77
N SER A 72 -20.81 2.18 -14.15
CA SER A 72 -19.53 2.90 -14.16
C SER A 72 -19.43 3.83 -12.94
N VAL A 73 -18.29 3.82 -12.26
CA VAL A 73 -17.98 4.72 -11.14
C VAL A 73 -16.69 5.48 -11.46
N SER A 74 -16.71 6.80 -11.37
CA SER A 74 -15.51 7.62 -11.55
C SER A 74 -14.57 7.46 -10.35
N LEU A 75 -13.28 7.22 -10.62
CA LEU A 75 -12.21 7.20 -9.62
C LEU A 75 -11.32 8.45 -9.69
N ALA A 76 -11.70 9.44 -10.50
CA ALA A 76 -11.01 10.72 -10.56
C ALA A 76 -11.28 11.51 -9.27
N SER A 77 -10.24 12.15 -8.73
CA SER A 77 -10.40 13.21 -7.73
C SER A 77 -10.63 14.54 -8.45
N ASP A 78 -11.29 15.47 -7.77
CA ASP A 78 -11.32 16.85 -8.22
C ASP A 78 -9.88 17.39 -8.27
N PRO A 79 -9.52 18.16 -9.32
CA PRO A 79 -8.22 18.81 -9.38
C PRO A 79 -8.15 19.93 -8.33
N ASP A 80 -7.03 20.01 -7.62
CA ASP A 80 -6.76 21.16 -6.76
C ASP A 80 -6.65 22.43 -7.64
N THR A 81 -7.57 23.38 -7.46
CA THR A 81 -7.50 24.71 -8.06
C THR A 81 -7.01 25.71 -7.01
N GLU A 82 -5.96 26.46 -7.34
CA GLU A 82 -5.40 27.56 -6.52
C GLU A 82 -6.41 28.67 -6.20
#